data_AF-A0A1X7EXS4-F1
#
_entry.id   AF-A0A1X7EXS4-F1
#
_cell.length_a   1.000
_cell.length_b   1.000
_cell.length_c   1.000
_cell.angle_alpha   90.00
_cell.angle_beta   90.00
_cell.angle_gamma   90.00
#
_symmetry.space_group_name_H-M   'P 1'
#
loop_
_entity.id
_entity.type
_entity.pdbx_description
1 polymer ?
#
loop_
_entity_poly.entity_id
_entity_poly.type
_entity_poly.pdbx_seq_one_letter_code
_entity_poly.pdbx_strand_id
1 'polypeptide(L)'
;MSDLDFFEFAFSNIPLLLVCIFLSTGFLYLSVRRFVFLGYLDPLHFYWTFTFGTAYGIVLALFIGGFVSLYYVALLLSYALFFLFFLRVSKRYGKWMYKLVVTLLVPHGRGRGEFWIILLLYVCLALFLIVNTGFGASAETNRFEQNRGLGAFVRVADAFRLFLVAYIAVICVERWRHGRRNYLTILFGIGYIFLLLLSSLLNGAKFAILEGIYASIFAMAVQGYRLRLNVLKVGLLFSVVLFFAVWILSKNLEGAGVDTEASGVYMQDAPILYERLALRVLANADKYYLSLPNGVIEKLETDSALVQFVAPLVSVTKMSEILGYPINDYAVGRQALLYWYPDNAIAGGPTSHFDLFSYKYFGFAPGLLFAALMGWFFASVSALGRLGGKQGPYYAALSAALWVRSIAMLLEPTVGLAYVLDIFILFFVVNIFGVILRFASKGNVRVVV
;
A
#
# COMPACT_ATOMS: atom_id res chain seq x y z
N MET A 1 3.03 -23.65 12.99
CA MET A 1 1.72 -24.24 12.71
C MET A 1 1.55 -24.16 11.21
N SER A 2 1.15 -25.24 10.54
CA SER A 2 0.83 -25.16 9.11
C SER A 2 -0.44 -24.34 8.89
N ASP A 3 -0.76 -23.98 7.64
CA ASP A 3 -2.00 -23.27 7.34
C ASP A 3 -3.25 -24.10 7.65
N LEU A 4 -3.22 -25.40 7.37
CA LEU A 4 -4.27 -26.37 7.67
C LEU A 4 -4.56 -26.41 9.18
N ASP A 5 -3.52 -26.61 9.99
CA ASP A 5 -3.65 -26.63 11.45
C ASP A 5 -4.27 -25.31 11.95
N PHE A 6 -3.80 -24.17 11.41
CA PHE A 6 -4.31 -22.85 11.76
C PHE A 6 -5.80 -22.70 11.43
N PHE A 7 -6.23 -23.12 10.24
CA PHE A 7 -7.63 -23.01 9.84
C PHE A 7 -8.52 -23.93 10.67
N GLU A 8 -8.09 -25.16 10.98
CA GLU A 8 -8.81 -26.03 11.91
C GLU A 8 -9.00 -25.36 13.28
N PHE A 9 -7.95 -24.77 13.84
CA PHE A 9 -8.04 -24.00 15.09
C PHE A 9 -9.00 -22.80 14.96
N ALA A 10 -8.87 -22.02 13.89
CA ALA A 10 -9.61 -20.78 13.69
C ALA A 10 -11.12 -21.04 13.54
N PHE A 11 -11.52 -22.04 12.75
CA PHE A 11 -12.93 -22.40 12.55
C PHE A 11 -13.52 -23.16 13.74
N SER A 12 -12.70 -23.89 14.51
CA SER A 12 -13.14 -24.49 15.77
C SER A 12 -13.35 -23.45 16.89
N ASN A 13 -12.72 -22.28 16.79
CA ASN A 13 -12.71 -21.24 17.83
C ASN A 13 -13.16 -19.86 17.31
N ILE A 14 -14.13 -19.82 16.39
CA ILE A 14 -14.64 -18.57 15.79
C ILE A 14 -14.99 -17.50 16.83
N PRO A 15 -15.70 -17.79 17.94
CA PRO A 15 -16.05 -16.75 18.92
C PRO A 15 -14.81 -16.09 19.55
N LEU A 16 -13.82 -16.89 19.92
CA LEU A 16 -12.55 -16.39 20.47
C LEU A 16 -11.84 -15.50 19.44
N LEU A 17 -11.74 -15.99 18.20
CA LEU A 17 -11.09 -15.28 17.11
C LEU A 17 -11.75 -13.91 16.84
N LEU A 18 -13.07 -13.87 16.74
CA LEU A 18 -13.82 -12.65 16.49
C LEU A 18 -13.68 -11.64 17.63
N VAL A 19 -13.72 -12.09 18.89
CA VAL A 19 -13.50 -11.21 20.06
C VAL A 19 -12.10 -10.62 20.04
N CYS A 20 -11.07 -11.44 19.79
CA CYS A 20 -9.69 -10.98 19.73
C CYS A 20 -9.46 -9.96 18.59
N ILE A 21 -10.02 -10.23 17.40
CA ILE A 21 -9.97 -9.30 16.25
C ILE A 21 -10.71 -8.00 16.57
N PHE A 22 -11.90 -8.08 17.16
CA PHE A 22 -12.69 -6.90 17.51
C PHE A 22 -11.96 -6.00 18.51
N LEU A 23 -11.43 -6.58 19.59
CA LEU A 23 -10.67 -5.85 20.61
C LEU A 23 -9.41 -5.20 20.03
N SER A 24 -8.64 -5.97 19.24
CA SER A 24 -7.41 -5.48 18.60
C SER A 24 -7.70 -4.34 17.63
N THR A 25 -8.70 -4.51 16.77
CA THR A 25 -9.14 -3.48 15.82
C THR A 25 -9.62 -2.22 16.54
N GLY A 26 -10.42 -2.36 17.60
CA GLY A 26 -10.89 -1.24 18.42
C GLY A 26 -9.73 -0.46 19.06
N PHE A 27 -8.77 -1.17 19.66
CA PHE A 27 -7.59 -0.55 20.26
C PHE A 27 -6.73 0.20 19.23
N LEU A 28 -6.44 -0.43 18.10
CA LEU A 28 -5.65 0.18 17.03
C LEU A 28 -6.36 1.36 16.36
N TYR A 29 -7.71 1.31 16.23
CA TYR A 29 -8.49 2.46 15.78
C TYR A 29 -8.31 3.66 16.70
N LEU A 30 -8.49 3.45 18.01
CA LEU A 30 -8.36 4.49 19.02
C LEU A 30 -6.93 5.05 19.08
N SER A 31 -5.92 4.24 18.74
CA SER A 31 -4.52 4.65 18.81
C SER A 31 -4.14 5.69 17.74
N VAL A 32 -4.74 5.65 16.55
CA VAL A 32 -4.43 6.57 15.44
C VAL A 32 -5.52 7.61 15.14
N ARG A 33 -6.74 7.49 15.67
CA ARG A 33 -7.87 8.40 15.34
C ARG A 33 -7.60 9.91 15.52
N ARG A 34 -6.73 10.29 16.46
CA ARG A 34 -6.35 11.71 16.71
C ARG A 34 -5.14 12.17 15.88
N PHE A 35 -4.45 11.23 15.25
CA PHE A 35 -3.28 11.48 14.41
C PHE A 35 -3.69 11.75 12.97
N VAL A 36 -4.56 10.90 12.41
CA VAL A 36 -5.00 10.90 11.01
C VAL A 36 -5.52 12.25 10.54
N PHE A 37 -5.21 12.58 9.28
CA PHE A 37 -5.58 13.88 8.70
C PHE A 37 -7.03 13.86 8.18
N LEU A 38 -7.47 12.73 7.62
CA LEU A 38 -8.78 12.54 7.00
C LEU A 38 -9.84 11.94 7.94
N GLY A 39 -9.52 11.73 9.22
CA GLY A 39 -10.37 10.92 10.11
C GLY A 39 -10.46 9.48 9.62
N TYR A 40 -11.66 8.88 9.63
CA TYR A 40 -11.86 7.47 9.25
C TYR A 40 -11.62 7.17 7.76
N LEU A 41 -11.54 8.20 6.90
CA LEU A 41 -11.23 8.05 5.47
C LEU A 41 -9.73 8.02 5.18
N ASP A 42 -8.89 8.16 6.20
CA ASP A 42 -7.44 8.10 6.04
C ASP A 42 -7.01 6.69 5.65
N PRO A 43 -6.23 6.50 4.57
CA PRO A 43 -5.74 5.18 4.17
C PRO A 43 -5.01 4.46 5.31
N LEU A 44 -4.43 5.19 6.27
CA LEU A 44 -3.79 4.58 7.45
C LEU A 44 -4.72 3.62 8.20
N HIS A 45 -6.03 3.87 8.26
CA HIS A 45 -6.97 2.96 8.93
C HIS A 45 -7.09 1.61 8.21
N PHE A 46 -7.00 1.56 6.88
CA PHE A 46 -7.05 0.30 6.16
C PHE A 46 -5.89 -0.61 6.57
N TYR A 47 -4.67 -0.07 6.60
CA TYR A 47 -3.48 -0.86 6.94
C TYR A 47 -3.36 -1.06 8.45
N TRP A 48 -3.35 0.01 9.24
CA TRP A 48 -3.13 -0.06 10.69
C TRP A 48 -4.32 -0.60 11.47
N THR A 49 -5.55 -0.19 11.15
CA THR A 49 -6.72 -0.61 11.93
C THR A 49 -7.23 -1.96 11.45
N PHE A 50 -7.43 -2.14 10.15
CA PHE A 50 -8.01 -3.39 9.62
C PHE A 50 -6.95 -4.50 9.47
N THR A 51 -5.84 -4.27 8.75
CA THR A 51 -4.84 -5.33 8.53
C THR A 51 -4.14 -5.75 9.83
N PHE A 52 -3.56 -4.81 10.59
CA PHE A 52 -2.92 -5.14 11.87
C PHE A 52 -3.93 -5.51 12.97
N GLY A 53 -5.17 -4.99 12.93
CA GLY A 53 -6.21 -5.37 13.89
C GLY A 53 -6.62 -6.83 13.73
N THR A 54 -6.78 -7.28 12.48
CA THR A 54 -7.03 -8.69 12.16
C THR A 54 -5.83 -9.55 12.54
N ALA A 55 -4.62 -9.12 12.15
CA ALA A 55 -3.40 -9.89 12.41
C ALA A 55 -3.06 -10.04 13.89
N TYR A 56 -3.07 -8.95 14.66
CA TYR A 56 -2.82 -9.00 16.10
C TYR A 56 -3.94 -9.71 16.86
N GLY A 57 -5.18 -9.62 16.37
CA GLY A 57 -6.28 -10.43 16.89
C GLY A 57 -6.04 -11.93 16.75
N ILE A 58 -5.53 -12.36 15.58
CA ILE A 58 -5.14 -13.75 15.33
C ILE A 58 -3.98 -14.17 16.24
N VAL A 59 -2.95 -13.33 16.39
CA VAL A 59 -1.84 -13.61 17.31
C VAL A 59 -2.32 -13.75 18.76
N LEU A 60 -3.23 -12.88 19.20
CA LEU A 60 -3.81 -12.94 20.54
C LEU A 60 -4.63 -14.24 20.75
N ALA A 61 -5.43 -14.64 19.76
CA ALA A 61 -6.17 -15.89 19.80
C ALA A 61 -5.24 -17.11 19.88
N LEU A 62 -4.16 -17.13 19.10
CA LEU A 62 -3.16 -18.19 19.13
C LEU A 62 -2.35 -18.21 20.44
N PHE A 63 -2.11 -17.04 21.06
CA PHE A 63 -1.52 -16.95 22.39
C PHE A 63 -2.44 -17.57 23.45
N ILE A 64 -3.73 -17.24 23.43
CA ILE A 64 -4.73 -17.84 24.34
C ILE A 64 -4.83 -19.36 24.10
N GLY A 65 -4.73 -19.80 22.85
CA GLY A 65 -4.68 -21.21 22.48
C GLY A 65 -3.36 -21.91 22.82
N GLY A 66 -2.37 -21.22 23.38
CA GLY A 66 -1.08 -21.81 23.80
C GLY A 66 -0.07 -22.05 22.67
N PHE A 67 -0.35 -21.62 21.44
CA PHE A 67 0.51 -21.83 20.27
C PHE A 67 1.62 -20.79 20.15
N VAL A 68 1.40 -19.58 20.65
CA VAL A 68 2.36 -18.46 20.60
C VAL A 68 2.83 -18.15 22.03
N SER A 69 4.14 -17.95 22.21
CA SER A 69 4.70 -17.61 23.52
C SER A 69 4.42 -16.15 23.90
N LEU A 70 4.40 -15.86 25.22
CA LEU A 70 4.25 -14.51 25.73
C LEU A 70 5.33 -13.55 25.21
N TYR A 71 6.54 -14.07 24.97
CA TYR A 71 7.65 -13.30 24.43
C TYR A 71 7.30 -12.64 23.09
N TYR A 72 6.72 -13.39 22.14
CA TYR A 72 6.37 -12.84 20.83
C TYR A 72 5.22 -11.82 20.91
N VAL A 73 4.24 -12.04 21.78
CA VAL A 73 3.16 -11.06 22.01
C VAL A 73 3.71 -9.76 22.58
N ALA A 74 4.56 -9.84 23.61
CA ALA A 74 5.20 -8.67 24.22
C ALA A 74 6.09 -7.92 23.22
N LEU A 75 6.77 -8.66 22.34
CA LEU A 75 7.62 -8.11 21.29
C LEU A 75 6.82 -7.34 20.23
N LEU A 76 5.74 -7.90 19.70
CA LEU A 76 4.90 -7.18 18.73
C LEU A 76 4.28 -5.94 19.36
N LEU A 77 3.81 -6.06 20.61
CA LEU A 77 3.23 -4.94 21.34
C LEU A 77 4.26 -3.83 21.58
N SER A 78 5.51 -4.17 21.94
CA SER A 78 6.55 -3.17 22.19
C SER A 78 6.91 -2.41 20.92
N TYR A 79 7.03 -3.08 19.76
CA TYR A 79 7.24 -2.41 18.47
C TYR A 79 6.07 -1.52 18.09
N ALA A 80 4.82 -1.99 18.25
CA ALA A 80 3.64 -1.18 17.98
C ALA A 80 3.58 0.06 18.88
N LEU A 81 3.91 -0.07 20.18
CA LEU A 81 3.94 1.04 21.12
C LEU A 81 5.04 2.05 20.79
N PHE A 82 6.25 1.61 20.46
CA PHE A 82 7.35 2.50 20.05
C PHE A 82 7.01 3.23 18.74
N PHE A 83 6.49 2.52 17.75
CA PHE A 83 5.99 3.13 16.52
C PHE A 83 4.95 4.22 16.81
N LEU A 84 3.92 3.92 17.61
CA LEU A 84 2.86 4.86 17.95
C LEU A 84 3.37 6.06 18.76
N PHE A 85 4.31 5.84 19.69
CA PHE A 85 4.91 6.89 20.48
C PHE A 85 5.63 7.89 19.58
N PHE A 86 6.52 7.43 18.70
CA PHE A 86 7.24 8.29 17.77
C PHE A 86 6.31 8.92 16.73
N LEU A 87 5.30 8.20 16.24
CA LEU A 87 4.28 8.76 15.35
C LEU A 87 3.60 10.00 15.95
N ARG A 88 3.31 9.97 17.26
CA ARG A 88 2.67 11.08 17.98
C ARG A 88 3.66 12.20 18.32
N VAL A 89 4.82 11.87 18.87
CA VAL A 89 5.82 12.86 19.32
C VAL A 89 6.40 13.61 18.12
N SER A 90 6.73 12.90 17.04
CA SER A 90 7.33 13.46 15.84
C SER A 90 6.35 14.28 14.98
N LYS A 91 5.05 14.29 15.33
CA LYS A 91 4.01 15.06 14.63
C LYS A 91 4.34 16.55 14.48
N ARG A 92 5.13 17.12 15.40
CA ARG A 92 5.57 18.54 15.40
C ARG A 92 6.86 18.80 14.59
N TYR A 93 7.65 17.75 14.32
CA TYR A 93 9.00 17.85 13.75
C TYR A 93 9.05 17.60 12.23
N GLY A 94 7.93 17.28 11.58
CA GLY A 94 7.85 17.01 10.14
C GLY A 94 8.11 18.20 9.20
N LYS A 95 8.55 19.36 9.72
CA LYS A 95 8.86 20.56 8.89
C LYS A 95 9.98 20.29 7.88
N TRP A 96 10.93 19.42 8.21
CA TRP A 96 12.05 19.07 7.33
C TRP A 96 11.56 18.40 6.04
N MET A 97 10.67 17.40 6.15
CA MET A 97 10.09 16.71 4.99
C MET A 97 9.30 17.68 4.10
N TYR A 98 8.53 18.59 4.70
CA TYR A 98 7.85 19.65 3.96
C TYR A 98 8.83 20.51 3.15
N LYS A 99 9.92 20.98 3.78
CA LYS A 99 10.94 21.79 3.09
C LYS A 99 11.57 21.01 1.95
N LEU A 100 11.97 19.76 2.16
CA LEU A 100 12.55 18.93 1.10
C LEU A 100 11.61 18.75 -0.08
N VAL A 101 10.35 18.37 0.15
CA VAL A 101 9.37 18.15 -0.92
C VAL A 101 9.12 19.43 -1.72
N VAL A 102 8.91 20.56 -1.02
CA VAL A 102 8.65 21.85 -1.70
C VAL A 102 9.87 22.33 -2.48
N THR A 103 11.08 22.20 -1.92
CA THR A 103 12.29 22.69 -2.57
C THR A 103 12.73 21.81 -3.74
N LEU A 104 12.65 20.48 -3.59
CA LEU A 104 13.23 19.54 -4.56
C LEU A 104 12.22 19.07 -5.60
N LEU A 105 10.97 18.84 -5.23
CA LEU A 105 10.01 18.10 -6.06
C LEU A 105 8.91 18.96 -6.66
N VAL A 106 8.61 20.11 -6.03
CA VAL A 106 7.48 20.95 -6.43
C VAL A 106 7.98 22.06 -7.36
N PRO A 107 7.47 22.13 -8.60
CA PRO A 107 7.83 23.18 -9.53
C PRO A 107 7.24 24.52 -9.10
N HIS A 108 7.87 25.61 -9.54
CA HIS A 108 7.37 26.95 -9.29
C HIS A 108 6.00 27.15 -9.98
N GLY A 109 5.00 27.60 -9.22
CA GLY A 109 3.64 27.84 -9.71
C GLY A 109 2.70 26.64 -9.51
N ARG A 110 1.76 26.44 -10.45
CA ARG A 110 0.72 25.38 -10.35
C ARG A 110 1.15 24.02 -10.93
N GLY A 111 2.34 23.92 -11.54
CA GLY A 111 2.87 22.67 -12.09
C GLY A 111 2.13 22.13 -13.32
N ARG A 112 1.51 23.00 -14.14
CA ARG A 112 0.71 22.58 -15.30
C ARG A 112 1.55 21.94 -16.41
N GLY A 113 2.74 22.47 -16.67
CA GLY A 113 3.62 21.93 -17.71
C GLY A 113 4.15 20.56 -17.32
N GLU A 114 4.62 20.42 -16.09
CA GLU A 114 5.09 19.18 -15.50
C GLU A 114 3.98 18.11 -15.48
N PHE A 115 2.74 18.49 -15.18
CA PHE A 115 1.59 17.59 -15.27
C PHE A 115 1.43 16.98 -16.67
N TRP A 116 1.50 17.77 -17.74
CA TRP A 116 1.37 17.27 -19.11
C TRP A 116 2.54 16.37 -19.52
N ILE A 117 3.76 16.70 -19.08
CA ILE A 117 4.93 15.85 -19.29
C ILE A 117 4.72 14.48 -18.61
N ILE A 118 4.29 14.49 -17.34
CA ILE A 118 4.02 13.25 -16.59
C ILE A 118 2.91 12.44 -17.25
N LEU A 119 1.83 13.10 -17.71
CA LEU A 119 0.73 12.41 -18.40
C LEU A 119 1.21 11.76 -19.71
N LEU A 120 1.99 12.48 -20.51
CA LEU A 120 2.56 11.94 -21.75
C LEU A 120 3.46 10.74 -21.48
N LEU A 121 4.39 10.87 -20.52
CA LEU A 121 5.28 9.78 -20.12
C LEU A 121 4.49 8.57 -19.62
N TYR A 122 3.45 8.78 -18.81
CA TYR A 122 2.59 7.72 -18.31
C TYR A 122 1.83 7.01 -19.44
N VAL A 123 1.26 7.75 -20.40
CA VAL A 123 0.56 7.14 -21.55
C VAL A 123 1.53 6.34 -22.41
N CYS A 124 2.72 6.86 -22.71
CA CYS A 124 3.75 6.12 -23.45
C CYS A 124 4.18 4.85 -22.70
N LEU A 125 4.41 4.94 -21.39
CA LEU A 125 4.75 3.78 -20.55
C LEU A 125 3.60 2.77 -20.47
N ALA A 126 2.36 3.23 -20.33
CA ALA A 126 1.18 2.37 -20.30
C ALA A 126 1.02 1.60 -21.61
N LEU A 127 1.16 2.28 -22.76
CA LEU A 127 1.13 1.63 -24.07
C LEU A 127 2.28 0.62 -24.22
N PHE A 128 3.49 0.99 -23.82
CA PHE A 128 4.64 0.08 -23.84
C PHE A 128 4.40 -1.18 -22.98
N LEU A 129 3.85 -1.02 -21.78
CA LEU A 129 3.52 -2.16 -20.91
C LEU A 129 2.43 -3.04 -21.54
N ILE A 130 1.34 -2.46 -22.04
CA ILE A 130 0.25 -3.22 -22.70
C ILE A 130 0.78 -4.03 -23.88
N VAL A 131 1.67 -3.47 -24.69
CA VAL A 131 2.24 -4.16 -25.86
C VAL A 131 3.13 -5.34 -25.44
N ASN A 132 3.90 -5.21 -24.36
CA ASN A 132 4.85 -6.24 -23.94
C ASN A 132 4.27 -7.32 -23.02
N THR A 133 3.35 -6.96 -22.11
CA THR A 133 2.79 -7.88 -21.10
C THR A 133 1.32 -8.22 -21.33
N GLY A 134 0.63 -7.55 -22.26
CA GLY A 134 -0.82 -7.59 -22.35
C GLY A 134 -1.50 -6.86 -21.18
N PHE A 135 -2.82 -7.05 -21.04
CA PHE A 135 -3.56 -6.57 -19.87
C PHE A 135 -3.33 -7.52 -18.68
N GLY A 136 -2.72 -7.02 -17.60
CA GLY A 136 -2.45 -7.79 -16.39
C GLY A 136 -3.70 -8.37 -15.69
N ALA A 137 -4.91 -7.93 -16.07
CA ALA A 137 -6.17 -8.49 -15.60
C ALA A 137 -6.56 -9.83 -16.26
N SER A 138 -5.98 -10.17 -17.41
CA SER A 138 -6.35 -11.33 -18.23
C SER A 138 -5.36 -12.50 -18.14
N ALA A 139 -4.42 -12.42 -17.21
CA ALA A 139 -3.21 -13.22 -17.28
C ALA A 139 -3.23 -14.31 -16.19
N GLU A 140 -3.05 -15.57 -16.60
CA GLU A 140 -3.27 -16.77 -15.77
C GLU A 140 -2.22 -16.97 -14.67
N THR A 141 -1.05 -16.35 -14.80
CA THR A 141 0.06 -16.44 -13.84
C THR A 141 0.06 -15.29 -12.82
N ASN A 142 0.85 -15.41 -11.74
CA ASN A 142 0.98 -14.34 -10.74
C ASN A 142 1.54 -13.06 -11.39
N ARG A 143 0.98 -11.89 -11.04
CA ARG A 143 1.40 -10.57 -11.56
C ARG A 143 2.90 -10.29 -11.40
N PHE A 144 3.53 -10.91 -10.41
CA PHE A 144 4.97 -10.76 -10.15
C PHE A 144 5.82 -11.57 -11.15
N GLU A 145 5.32 -12.72 -11.61
CA GLU A 145 5.97 -13.52 -12.65
C GLU A 145 5.82 -12.89 -14.04
N GLN A 146 4.66 -12.29 -14.32
CA GLN A 146 4.40 -11.63 -15.61
C GLN A 146 5.26 -10.38 -15.85
N ASN A 147 5.56 -9.65 -14.78
CA ASN A 147 6.34 -8.42 -14.86
C ASN A 147 7.85 -8.67 -14.71
N ARG A 148 8.30 -9.93 -14.77
CA ARG A 148 9.71 -10.30 -14.66
C ARG A 148 10.52 -9.63 -15.78
N GLY A 149 11.56 -8.89 -15.40
CA GLY A 149 12.38 -8.09 -16.34
C GLY A 149 11.86 -6.68 -16.65
N LEU A 150 10.57 -6.37 -16.42
CA LEU A 150 9.97 -5.05 -16.68
C LEU A 150 9.70 -4.22 -15.40
N GLY A 151 10.12 -4.71 -14.23
CA GLY A 151 9.81 -4.12 -12.93
C GLY A 151 10.16 -2.63 -12.79
N ALA A 152 11.22 -2.14 -13.44
CA ALA A 152 11.57 -0.71 -13.42
C ALA A 152 10.49 0.16 -14.09
N PHE A 153 9.99 -0.24 -15.26
CA PHE A 153 8.95 0.49 -15.98
C PHE A 153 7.63 0.48 -15.22
N VAL A 154 7.28 -0.67 -14.64
CA VAL A 154 6.09 -0.81 -13.80
C VAL A 154 6.16 0.15 -12.61
N ARG A 155 7.30 0.24 -11.92
CA ARG A 155 7.49 1.16 -10.77
C ARG A 155 7.34 2.63 -11.16
N VAL A 156 7.89 3.04 -12.31
CA VAL A 156 7.73 4.42 -12.82
C VAL A 156 6.26 4.72 -13.13
N ALA A 157 5.58 3.81 -13.85
CA ALA A 157 4.15 3.95 -14.13
C ALA A 157 3.33 4.04 -12.84
N ASP A 158 3.67 3.23 -11.85
CA ASP A 158 2.99 3.16 -10.56
C ASP A 158 3.14 4.43 -9.71
N ALA A 159 4.29 5.10 -9.79
CA ALA A 159 4.53 6.38 -9.15
C ALA A 159 3.72 7.51 -9.80
N PHE A 160 3.72 7.60 -11.14
CA PHE A 160 2.99 8.64 -11.87
C PHE A 160 1.47 8.50 -11.77
N ARG A 161 0.97 7.27 -11.81
CA ARG A 161 -0.46 6.97 -11.77
C ARG A 161 -1.19 7.59 -10.59
N LEU A 162 -0.68 7.40 -9.36
CA LEU A 162 -1.31 7.95 -8.15
C LEU A 162 -1.32 9.48 -8.17
N PHE A 163 -0.24 10.09 -8.64
CA PHE A 163 -0.16 11.54 -8.81
C PHE A 163 -1.17 12.05 -9.85
N LEU A 164 -1.27 11.42 -11.02
CA LEU A 164 -2.18 11.84 -12.09
C LEU A 164 -3.64 11.76 -11.65
N VAL A 165 -4.03 10.64 -11.05
CA VAL A 165 -5.40 10.41 -10.52
C VAL A 165 -5.74 11.48 -9.47
N ALA A 166 -4.83 11.73 -8.52
CA ALA A 166 -5.03 12.74 -7.49
C ALA A 166 -5.09 14.17 -8.04
N TYR A 167 -4.23 14.52 -9.01
CA TYR A 167 -4.19 15.84 -9.63
C TYR A 167 -5.48 16.14 -10.41
N ILE A 168 -5.94 15.19 -11.23
CA ILE A 168 -7.19 15.33 -11.99
C ILE A 168 -8.38 15.46 -11.04
N ALA A 169 -8.42 14.68 -9.96
CA ALA A 169 -9.47 14.78 -8.95
C ALA A 169 -9.55 16.19 -8.34
N VAL A 170 -8.40 16.76 -7.94
CA VAL A 170 -8.34 18.12 -7.37
C VAL A 170 -8.83 19.16 -8.37
N ILE A 171 -8.35 19.12 -9.61
CA ILE A 171 -8.75 20.08 -10.65
C ILE A 171 -10.25 19.95 -10.97
N CYS A 172 -10.77 18.73 -11.06
CA CYS A 172 -12.18 18.48 -11.34
C CYS A 172 -13.07 19.10 -10.25
N VAL A 173 -12.73 18.88 -8.97
CA VAL A 173 -13.49 19.43 -7.83
C VAL A 173 -13.35 20.95 -7.71
N GLU A 174 -12.15 21.51 -7.92
CA GLU A 174 -11.94 22.96 -7.95
C GLU A 174 -12.84 23.61 -9.01
N ARG A 175 -12.85 23.08 -10.24
CA ARG A 175 -13.72 23.60 -11.32
C ARG A 175 -15.21 23.46 -11.00
N TRP A 176 -15.62 22.33 -10.44
CA TRP A 176 -17.02 22.07 -10.10
C TRP A 176 -17.54 23.05 -9.03
N ARG A 177 -16.72 23.33 -8.01
CA ARG A 177 -17.06 24.26 -6.92
C ARG A 177 -17.07 25.72 -7.37
N HIS A 178 -16.19 26.10 -8.29
CA HIS A 178 -16.20 27.43 -8.91
C HIS A 178 -17.29 27.62 -9.99
N GLY A 179 -18.27 26.70 -10.09
CA GLY A 179 -19.39 26.81 -11.02
C GLY A 179 -19.03 26.56 -12.50
N ARG A 180 -17.80 26.18 -12.82
CA ARG A 180 -17.32 25.97 -14.20
C ARG A 180 -17.65 24.57 -14.72
N ARG A 181 -18.95 24.23 -14.80
CA ARG A 181 -19.46 22.90 -15.22
C ARG A 181 -19.53 22.74 -16.74
N ASN A 182 -18.44 23.05 -17.42
CA ASN A 182 -18.36 23.00 -18.89
C ASN A 182 -17.91 21.59 -19.35
N TYR A 183 -17.95 21.32 -20.66
CA TYR A 183 -17.47 20.08 -21.28
C TYR A 183 -16.07 19.64 -20.81
N LEU A 184 -15.15 20.58 -20.58
CA LEU A 184 -13.82 20.29 -20.03
C LEU A 184 -13.85 19.64 -18.65
N THR A 185 -14.79 20.01 -17.79
CA THR A 185 -14.92 19.44 -16.44
C THR A 185 -15.48 18.02 -16.52
N ILE A 186 -16.40 17.77 -17.46
CA ILE A 186 -16.89 16.42 -17.77
C ILE A 186 -15.76 15.55 -18.33
N LEU A 187 -14.94 16.09 -19.24
CA LEU A 187 -13.77 15.41 -19.80
C LEU A 187 -12.77 15.01 -18.71
N PHE A 188 -12.48 15.89 -17.74
CA PHE A 188 -11.64 15.53 -16.59
C PHE A 188 -12.29 14.44 -15.71
N GLY A 189 -13.60 14.48 -15.51
CA GLY A 189 -14.33 13.44 -14.78
C GLY A 189 -14.27 12.07 -15.48
N ILE A 190 -14.45 12.04 -16.79
CA ILE A 190 -14.31 10.82 -17.60
C ILE A 190 -12.86 10.33 -17.58
N GLY A 191 -11.90 11.23 -17.78
CA GLY A 191 -10.46 10.91 -17.72
C GLY A 191 -10.04 10.34 -16.36
N TYR A 192 -10.63 10.83 -15.27
CA TYR A 192 -10.41 10.28 -13.93
C TYR A 192 -10.88 8.82 -13.81
N ILE A 193 -12.11 8.53 -14.23
CA ILE A 193 -12.67 7.16 -14.20
C ILE A 193 -11.85 6.24 -15.10
N PHE A 194 -11.52 6.71 -16.31
CA PHE A 194 -10.70 5.96 -17.25
C PHE A 194 -9.33 5.63 -16.68
N LEU A 195 -8.64 6.59 -16.05
CA LEU A 195 -7.34 6.35 -15.43
C LEU A 195 -7.42 5.39 -14.24
N LEU A 196 -8.49 5.42 -13.43
CA LEU A 196 -8.70 4.44 -12.35
C LEU A 196 -8.85 3.02 -12.90
N LEU A 197 -9.63 2.85 -13.98
CA LEU A 197 -9.83 1.55 -14.62
C LEU A 197 -8.56 1.06 -15.31
N LEU A 198 -7.90 1.90 -16.11
CA LEU A 198 -6.65 1.59 -16.77
C LEU A 198 -5.56 1.22 -15.75
N SER A 199 -5.46 1.98 -14.67
CA SER A 199 -4.59 1.71 -13.52
C SER A 199 -4.79 0.31 -12.94
N SER A 200 -6.05 -0.12 -12.78
CA SER A 200 -6.36 -1.45 -12.26
C SER A 200 -6.03 -2.56 -13.26
N LEU A 201 -6.27 -2.31 -14.55
CA LEU A 201 -6.01 -3.27 -15.62
C LEU A 201 -4.51 -3.50 -15.83
N LEU A 202 -3.70 -2.43 -15.78
CA LEU A 202 -2.25 -2.49 -15.92
C LEU A 202 -1.59 -3.22 -14.74
N ASN A 203 -2.01 -2.92 -13.51
CA ASN A 203 -1.41 -3.56 -12.32
C ASN A 203 -1.91 -4.98 -12.06
N GLY A 204 -2.98 -5.42 -12.75
CA GLY A 204 -3.69 -6.68 -12.45
C GLY A 204 -4.30 -6.73 -11.03
N ALA A 205 -4.29 -5.61 -10.31
CA ALA A 205 -4.61 -5.55 -8.89
C ALA A 205 -5.81 -4.65 -8.63
N LYS A 206 -6.92 -5.25 -8.18
CA LYS A 206 -8.15 -4.52 -7.81
C LYS A 206 -7.89 -3.46 -6.73
N PHE A 207 -6.91 -3.71 -5.87
CA PHE A 207 -6.46 -2.80 -4.83
C PHE A 207 -5.96 -1.44 -5.36
N ALA A 208 -5.47 -1.39 -6.59
CA ALA A 208 -5.03 -0.14 -7.24
C ALA A 208 -6.12 0.93 -7.33
N ILE A 209 -7.38 0.53 -7.53
CA ILE A 209 -8.51 1.45 -7.57
C ILE A 209 -8.66 2.13 -6.21
N LEU A 210 -8.56 1.33 -5.13
CA LEU A 210 -8.69 1.82 -3.77
C LEU A 210 -7.56 2.81 -3.41
N GLU A 211 -6.31 2.50 -3.79
CA GLU A 211 -5.18 3.43 -3.63
C GLU A 211 -5.41 4.75 -4.37
N GLY A 212 -5.93 4.69 -5.61
CA GLY A 212 -6.27 5.88 -6.40
C GLY A 212 -7.36 6.73 -5.77
N ILE A 213 -8.39 6.10 -5.20
CA ILE A 213 -9.46 6.78 -4.44
C ILE A 213 -8.88 7.43 -3.18
N TYR A 214 -8.08 6.70 -2.39
CA TYR A 214 -7.44 7.26 -1.19
C TYR A 214 -6.53 8.45 -1.51
N ALA A 215 -5.74 8.35 -2.59
CA ALA A 215 -4.88 9.45 -3.03
C ALA A 215 -5.71 10.67 -3.43
N SER A 216 -6.83 10.46 -4.13
CA SER A 216 -7.77 11.52 -4.51
C SER A 216 -8.37 12.23 -3.29
N ILE A 217 -8.87 11.47 -2.32
CA ILE A 217 -9.47 12.00 -1.09
C ILE A 217 -8.43 12.78 -0.28
N PHE A 218 -7.22 12.24 -0.16
CA PHE A 218 -6.13 12.92 0.54
C PHE A 218 -5.76 14.23 -0.13
N ALA A 219 -5.52 14.24 -1.45
CA ALA A 219 -5.17 15.45 -2.19
C ALA A 219 -6.26 16.53 -2.08
N MET A 220 -7.54 16.15 -2.16
CA MET A 220 -8.65 17.06 -1.95
C MET A 220 -8.62 17.69 -0.55
N ALA A 221 -8.35 16.90 0.49
CA ALA A 221 -8.27 17.43 1.85
C ALA A 221 -7.06 18.33 2.09
N VAL A 222 -5.93 18.09 1.43
CA VAL A 222 -4.77 19.01 1.46
C VAL A 222 -5.16 20.38 0.92
N GLN A 223 -6.03 20.43 -0.10
CA GLN A 223 -6.61 21.68 -0.63
C GLN A 223 -7.74 22.27 0.24
N GLY A 224 -8.03 21.69 1.41
CA GLY A 224 -9.08 22.14 2.31
C GLY A 224 -10.48 21.60 1.97
N TYR A 225 -10.63 20.76 0.94
CA TYR A 225 -11.90 20.13 0.62
C TYR A 225 -12.14 18.92 1.52
N ARG A 226 -13.01 19.07 2.53
CA ARG A 226 -13.39 17.96 3.41
C ARG A 226 -14.60 17.21 2.88
N LEU A 227 -14.45 15.91 2.68
CA LEU A 227 -15.56 14.98 2.48
C LEU A 227 -16.17 14.60 3.83
N ARG A 228 -17.48 14.78 3.96
CA ARG A 228 -18.26 14.23 5.08
C ARG A 228 -19.15 13.12 4.54
N LEU A 229 -18.86 11.87 4.87
CA LEU A 229 -19.80 10.77 4.62
C LEU A 229 -20.55 10.50 5.91
N ASN A 230 -21.88 10.50 5.83
CA ASN A 230 -22.71 10.04 6.94
C ASN A 230 -22.64 8.51 7.01
N VAL A 231 -22.97 7.94 8.18
CA VAL A 231 -22.97 6.48 8.41
C VAL A 231 -23.75 5.73 7.32
N LEU A 232 -24.88 6.27 6.87
CA LEU A 232 -25.68 5.67 5.78
C LEU A 232 -24.92 5.60 4.45
N LYS A 233 -24.14 6.64 4.10
CA LYS A 233 -23.31 6.63 2.89
C LYS A 233 -22.16 5.64 3.01
N VAL A 234 -21.58 5.52 4.20
CA VAL A 234 -20.52 4.53 4.49
C VAL A 234 -21.08 3.11 4.41
N GLY A 235 -22.25 2.86 5.00
CA GLY A 235 -22.95 1.57 4.93
C GLY A 235 -23.28 1.19 3.50
N LEU A 236 -23.84 2.11 2.71
CA LEU A 236 -24.14 1.85 1.29
C LEU A 236 -22.87 1.57 0.48
N LEU A 237 -21.80 2.33 0.69
CA LEU A 237 -20.51 2.08 0.05
C LEU A 237 -19.95 0.69 0.43
N PHE A 238 -20.00 0.34 1.72
CA PHE A 238 -19.58 -0.97 2.22
C PHE A 238 -20.39 -2.09 1.58
N SER A 239 -21.72 -1.97 1.51
CA SER A 239 -22.59 -2.96 0.88
C SER A 239 -22.28 -3.15 -0.60
N VAL A 240 -22.05 -2.05 -1.35
CA VAL A 240 -21.67 -2.12 -2.77
C VAL A 240 -20.32 -2.81 -2.96
N VAL A 241 -19.32 -2.47 -2.13
CA VAL A 241 -18.00 -3.09 -2.19
C VAL A 241 -18.06 -4.57 -1.81
N LEU A 242 -18.83 -4.92 -0.78
CA LEU A 242 -19.02 -6.30 -0.34
C LEU A 242 -19.72 -7.13 -1.42
N PHE A 243 -20.81 -6.61 -1.99
CA PHE A 243 -21.51 -7.26 -3.11
C PHE A 243 -20.57 -7.50 -4.28
N PHE A 244 -19.79 -6.49 -4.67
CA PHE A 244 -18.81 -6.62 -5.75
C PHE A 244 -17.72 -7.64 -5.43
N ALA A 245 -17.22 -7.67 -4.19
CA ALA A 245 -16.21 -8.63 -3.75
C ALA A 245 -16.73 -10.07 -3.79
N VAL A 246 -17.95 -10.30 -3.31
CA VAL A 246 -18.63 -11.61 -3.35
C VAL A 246 -18.91 -12.02 -4.80
N TRP A 247 -19.42 -11.12 -5.63
CA TRP A 247 -19.71 -11.37 -7.04
C TRP A 247 -18.45 -11.79 -7.82
N ILE A 248 -17.34 -11.08 -7.66
CA ILE A 248 -16.11 -11.48 -8.34
C ILE A 248 -15.53 -12.77 -7.75
N LEU A 249 -15.64 -12.98 -6.44
CA LEU A 249 -15.19 -14.24 -5.84
C LEU A 249 -15.97 -15.43 -6.44
N SER A 250 -17.29 -15.29 -6.62
CA SER A 250 -18.12 -16.27 -7.32
C SER A 250 -17.59 -16.54 -8.72
N LYS A 251 -17.38 -15.49 -9.52
CA LYS A 251 -16.86 -15.63 -10.89
C LYS A 251 -15.48 -16.28 -10.96
N ASN A 252 -14.60 -15.98 -10.00
CA ASN A 252 -13.29 -16.61 -9.90
C ASN A 252 -13.38 -18.10 -9.54
N LEU A 253 -14.33 -18.49 -8.69
CA LEU A 253 -14.54 -19.89 -8.31
C LEU A 253 -15.18 -20.69 -9.45
N GLU A 254 -16.20 -20.13 -10.10
CA GLU A 254 -16.81 -20.70 -11.32
C GLU A 254 -15.75 -20.91 -12.41
N GLY A 255 -14.89 -19.91 -12.64
CA GLY A 255 -13.80 -20.00 -13.61
C GLY A 255 -12.71 -21.02 -13.24
N ALA A 256 -12.58 -21.37 -11.96
CA ALA A 256 -11.69 -22.42 -11.47
C ALA A 256 -12.36 -23.81 -11.42
N GLY A 257 -13.61 -23.93 -11.89
CA GLY A 257 -14.37 -25.17 -11.86
C GLY A 257 -14.86 -25.59 -10.47
N VAL A 258 -14.89 -24.65 -9.50
CA VAL A 258 -15.35 -24.90 -8.14
C VAL A 258 -16.83 -24.56 -8.04
N ASP A 259 -17.65 -25.52 -7.61
CA ASP A 259 -19.06 -25.28 -7.31
C ASP A 259 -19.19 -24.33 -6.10
N THR A 260 -19.74 -23.14 -6.32
CA THR A 260 -19.87 -22.09 -5.31
C THR A 260 -20.91 -22.39 -4.24
N GLU A 261 -21.85 -23.30 -4.53
CA GLU A 261 -22.93 -23.70 -3.63
C GLU A 261 -22.58 -24.92 -2.77
N ALA A 262 -21.51 -25.63 -3.11
CA ALA A 262 -21.01 -26.74 -2.31
C ALA A 262 -20.68 -26.29 -0.87
N SER A 263 -20.89 -27.18 0.10
CA SER A 263 -20.52 -26.96 1.50
C SER A 263 -19.02 -26.69 1.64
N GLY A 264 -18.68 -25.74 2.51
CA GLY A 264 -17.29 -25.46 2.87
C GLY A 264 -16.61 -26.64 3.58
N VAL A 265 -15.28 -26.70 3.51
CA VAL A 265 -14.47 -27.72 4.17
C VAL A 265 -14.48 -27.53 5.69
N TYR A 266 -14.39 -26.27 6.14
CA TYR A 266 -14.37 -25.87 7.54
C TYR A 266 -15.72 -25.33 8.02
N MET A 267 -16.54 -24.78 7.10
CA MET A 267 -17.89 -24.28 7.37
C MET A 267 -18.93 -25.16 6.68
N GLN A 268 -19.25 -26.32 7.26
CA GLN A 268 -20.16 -27.30 6.66
C GLN A 268 -21.58 -26.76 6.39
N ASP A 269 -22.05 -25.84 7.25
CA ASP A 269 -23.38 -25.22 7.16
C ASP A 269 -23.42 -23.99 6.23
N ALA A 270 -22.29 -23.62 5.60
CA ALA A 270 -22.21 -22.45 4.73
C ALA A 270 -21.62 -22.82 3.35
N PRO A 271 -22.07 -22.14 2.28
CA PRO A 271 -21.44 -22.27 0.96
C PRO A 271 -19.95 -21.93 0.99
N ILE A 272 -19.17 -22.66 0.19
CA ILE A 272 -17.72 -22.48 0.04
C ILE A 272 -17.34 -21.03 -0.35
N LEU A 273 -18.25 -20.31 -1.00
CA LEU A 273 -18.09 -18.89 -1.30
C LEU A 273 -17.81 -18.04 -0.04
N TYR A 274 -18.55 -18.27 1.05
CA TYR A 274 -18.38 -17.52 2.30
C TYR A 274 -17.13 -17.99 3.07
N GLU A 275 -16.84 -19.29 3.05
CA GLU A 275 -15.60 -19.82 3.61
C GLU A 275 -14.38 -19.21 2.92
N ARG A 276 -14.36 -19.16 1.59
CA ARG A 276 -13.27 -18.54 0.81
C ARG A 276 -13.12 -17.05 1.10
N LEU A 277 -14.22 -16.34 1.36
CA LEU A 277 -14.17 -14.95 1.80
C LEU A 277 -13.51 -14.84 3.19
N ALA A 278 -13.92 -15.68 4.14
CA ALA A 278 -13.34 -15.73 5.48
C ALA A 278 -11.85 -16.07 5.45
N LEU A 279 -11.46 -17.11 4.69
CA LEU A 279 -10.08 -17.50 4.47
C LEU A 279 -9.23 -16.36 3.92
N ARG A 280 -9.75 -15.55 2.98
CA ARG A 280 -9.04 -14.35 2.49
C ARG A 280 -8.82 -13.29 3.56
N VAL A 281 -9.77 -13.11 4.47
CA VAL A 281 -9.61 -12.17 5.59
C VAL A 281 -8.57 -12.68 6.58
N LEU A 282 -8.62 -13.98 6.92
CA LEU A 282 -7.67 -14.62 7.83
C LEU A 282 -6.25 -14.66 7.24
N ALA A 283 -6.12 -14.89 5.93
CA ALA A 283 -4.85 -14.90 5.22
C ALA A 283 -4.08 -13.56 5.31
N ASN A 284 -4.72 -12.45 5.71
CA ASN A 284 -3.99 -11.21 6.02
C ASN A 284 -2.95 -11.39 7.14
N ALA A 285 -3.12 -12.40 7.99
CA ALA A 285 -2.24 -12.72 9.10
C ALA A 285 -1.29 -13.90 8.82
N ASP A 286 -1.21 -14.36 7.56
CA ASP A 286 -0.37 -15.46 7.09
C ASP A 286 1.05 -15.48 7.68
N LYS A 287 1.74 -14.35 7.57
CA LYS A 287 3.08 -14.15 8.10
C LYS A 287 3.18 -14.46 9.59
N TYR A 288 2.13 -14.21 10.38
CA TYR A 288 2.15 -14.36 11.83
C TYR A 288 1.82 -15.79 12.24
N TYR A 289 0.76 -16.39 11.70
CA TYR A 289 0.38 -17.76 12.06
C TYR A 289 1.33 -18.81 11.46
N LEU A 290 2.03 -18.49 10.36
CA LEU A 290 3.07 -19.37 9.80
C LEU A 290 4.41 -19.24 10.54
N SER A 291 4.77 -18.07 11.08
CA SER A 291 6.10 -17.82 11.65
C SER A 291 6.17 -17.80 13.19
N LEU A 292 5.12 -17.39 13.90
CA LEU A 292 5.20 -17.23 15.36
C LEU A 292 4.97 -18.52 16.16
N PRO A 293 4.01 -19.39 15.79
CA PRO A 293 3.76 -20.59 16.57
C PRO A 293 5.00 -21.48 16.67
N ASN A 294 5.30 -21.97 17.87
CA ASN A 294 6.46 -22.81 18.16
C ASN A 294 7.83 -22.19 17.76
N GLY A 295 7.91 -20.85 17.64
CA GLY A 295 9.16 -20.15 17.36
C GLY A 295 9.75 -20.42 15.98
N VAL A 296 8.92 -20.70 14.98
CA VAL A 296 9.36 -20.93 13.59
C VAL A 296 10.19 -19.75 13.05
N ILE A 297 9.89 -18.52 13.47
CA ILE A 297 10.61 -17.30 13.10
C ILE A 297 12.12 -17.37 13.40
N GLU A 298 12.51 -18.12 14.43
CA GLU A 298 13.93 -18.30 14.76
C GLU A 298 14.64 -19.17 13.73
N LYS A 299 13.94 -20.12 13.13
CA LYS A 299 14.47 -21.10 12.17
C LYS A 299 14.56 -20.57 10.74
N LEU A 300 13.96 -19.41 10.45
CA LEU A 300 13.97 -18.84 9.11
C LEU A 300 15.38 -18.37 8.72
N GLU A 301 15.82 -18.68 7.50
CA GLU A 301 17.13 -18.26 7.00
C GLU A 301 16.96 -16.99 6.16
N THR A 302 17.38 -15.84 6.70
CA THR A 302 17.20 -14.54 6.04
C THR A 302 18.53 -13.90 5.67
N ASP A 303 18.51 -13.13 4.59
CA ASP A 303 19.65 -12.34 4.14
C ASP A 303 20.04 -11.22 5.12
N SER A 304 21.12 -10.51 4.80
CA SER A 304 21.40 -9.25 5.47
C SER A 304 20.31 -8.20 5.20
N ALA A 305 20.02 -7.39 6.22
CA ALA A 305 19.04 -6.30 6.12
C ALA A 305 19.35 -5.33 4.96
N LEU A 306 20.64 -5.05 4.73
CA LEU A 306 21.10 -4.15 3.67
C LEU A 306 20.75 -4.67 2.27
N VAL A 307 21.00 -5.96 2.00
CA VAL A 307 20.64 -6.58 0.72
C VAL A 307 19.13 -6.45 0.49
N GLN A 308 18.33 -6.68 1.53
CA GLN A 308 16.87 -6.62 1.45
C GLN A 308 16.34 -5.19 1.25
N PHE A 309 17.01 -4.15 1.76
CA PHE A 309 16.67 -2.76 1.45
C PHE A 309 17.09 -2.31 0.04
N VAL A 310 18.23 -2.81 -0.46
CA VAL A 310 18.78 -2.40 -1.76
C VAL A 310 18.14 -3.15 -2.92
N ALA A 311 17.78 -4.42 -2.74
CA ALA A 311 17.26 -5.27 -3.81
C ALA A 311 16.01 -4.69 -4.49
N PRO A 312 14.99 -4.18 -3.77
CA PRO A 312 13.85 -3.53 -4.41
C PRO A 312 14.23 -2.26 -5.19
N LEU A 313 15.29 -1.54 -4.81
CA LEU A 313 15.73 -0.32 -5.49
C LEU A 313 16.34 -0.60 -6.86
N VAL A 314 17.21 -1.61 -6.96
CA VAL A 314 17.93 -1.97 -8.20
C VAL A 314 17.09 -2.88 -9.11
N SER A 315 16.21 -3.69 -8.52
CA SER A 315 15.48 -4.84 -9.06
C SER A 315 15.99 -6.14 -8.43
N VAL A 316 15.05 -6.92 -7.87
CA VAL A 316 15.35 -8.21 -7.22
C VAL A 316 16.02 -9.18 -8.20
N THR A 317 15.62 -9.20 -9.47
CA THR A 317 16.21 -10.07 -10.50
C THR A 317 17.67 -9.71 -10.76
N LYS A 318 17.97 -8.43 -10.98
CA LYS A 318 19.35 -7.97 -11.22
C LYS A 318 20.22 -8.16 -9.99
N MET A 319 19.69 -7.90 -8.80
CA MET A 319 20.43 -8.10 -7.57
C MET A 319 20.74 -9.59 -7.35
N SER A 320 19.80 -10.49 -7.68
CA SER A 320 20.01 -11.94 -7.62
C SER A 320 21.10 -12.41 -8.59
N GLU A 321 21.15 -11.83 -9.80
CA GLU A 321 22.23 -12.09 -10.77
C GLU A 321 23.60 -11.61 -10.24
N ILE A 322 23.65 -10.43 -9.61
CA ILE A 322 24.89 -9.86 -9.05
C ILE A 322 25.42 -10.70 -7.88
N LEU A 323 24.54 -11.16 -6.99
CA LEU A 323 24.93 -11.92 -5.81
C LEU A 323 25.03 -13.43 -6.05
N GLY A 324 24.54 -13.93 -7.18
CA GLY A 324 24.64 -15.34 -7.57
C GLY A 324 23.63 -16.28 -6.88
N TYR A 325 22.59 -15.76 -6.22
CA TYR A 325 21.53 -16.54 -5.56
C TYR A 325 20.18 -15.80 -5.58
N PRO A 326 19.04 -16.51 -5.44
CA PRO A 326 17.70 -15.90 -5.49
C PRO A 326 17.37 -15.15 -4.19
N ILE A 327 17.63 -13.84 -4.14
CA ILE A 327 17.43 -12.99 -2.95
C ILE A 327 15.97 -12.99 -2.46
N ASN A 328 15.02 -13.14 -3.39
CA ASN A 328 13.60 -13.15 -3.04
C ASN A 328 13.26 -14.29 -2.07
N ASP A 329 13.97 -15.42 -2.16
CA ASP A 329 13.72 -16.57 -1.30
C ASP A 329 14.13 -16.31 0.15
N TYR A 330 15.02 -15.36 0.42
CA TYR A 330 15.54 -15.02 1.74
C TYR A 330 14.80 -13.87 2.44
N ALA A 331 13.65 -13.45 1.91
CA ALA A 331 12.75 -12.51 2.59
C ALA A 331 11.96 -13.24 3.70
N VAL A 332 11.70 -12.58 4.84
CA VAL A 332 11.05 -13.20 6.03
C VAL A 332 9.75 -13.91 5.67
N GLY A 333 8.86 -13.22 4.94
CA GLY A 333 7.57 -13.79 4.59
C GLY A 333 7.67 -14.96 3.60
N ARG A 334 8.61 -14.90 2.65
CA ARG A 334 8.88 -16.01 1.72
C ARG A 334 9.48 -17.22 2.43
N GLN A 335 10.44 -17.00 3.33
CA GLN A 335 11.00 -18.04 4.19
C GLN A 335 9.95 -18.70 5.08
N ALA A 336 9.01 -17.92 5.63
CA ALA A 336 7.91 -18.48 6.42
C ALA A 336 7.03 -19.44 5.59
N LEU A 337 6.85 -19.16 4.30
CA LEU A 337 6.17 -20.09 3.39
C LEU A 337 7.02 -21.31 3.07
N LEU A 338 8.29 -21.11 2.70
CA LEU A 338 9.22 -22.18 2.32
C LEU A 338 9.51 -23.16 3.47
N TYR A 339 9.43 -22.70 4.73
CA TYR A 339 9.53 -23.57 5.90
C TYR A 339 8.45 -24.67 5.92
N TRP A 340 7.23 -24.36 5.48
CA TRP A 340 6.12 -25.32 5.44
C TRP A 340 5.97 -25.99 4.06
N TYR A 341 6.36 -25.30 2.98
CA TYR A 341 6.28 -25.80 1.61
C TYR A 341 7.62 -25.57 0.87
N PRO A 342 8.62 -26.44 1.09
CA PRO A 342 9.95 -26.28 0.50
C PRO A 342 9.97 -26.27 -1.03
N ASP A 343 9.07 -27.03 -1.65
CA ASP A 343 9.01 -27.21 -3.10
C ASP A 343 8.21 -26.11 -3.84
N ASN A 344 7.80 -25.05 -3.12
CA ASN A 344 6.97 -24.00 -3.71
C ASN A 344 7.79 -23.08 -4.63
N ALA A 345 7.85 -23.42 -5.92
CA ALA A 345 8.64 -22.71 -6.93
C ALA A 345 8.06 -21.34 -7.36
N ILE A 346 6.81 -21.01 -7.01
CA ILE A 346 6.17 -19.76 -7.47
C ILE A 346 6.69 -18.59 -6.65
N ALA A 347 7.19 -17.52 -7.29
CA ALA A 347 7.57 -16.29 -6.57
C ALA A 347 6.32 -15.68 -5.90
N GLY A 348 6.23 -15.83 -4.58
CA GLY A 348 5.10 -15.41 -3.79
C GLY A 348 5.25 -15.81 -2.33
N GLY A 349 4.47 -15.17 -1.46
CA GLY A 349 4.47 -15.49 -0.03
C GLY A 349 3.90 -14.35 0.80
N PRO A 350 3.72 -14.59 2.11
CA PRO A 350 3.38 -13.56 3.07
C PRO A 350 4.29 -12.34 2.94
N THR A 351 3.76 -11.16 3.23
CA THR A 351 4.61 -9.96 3.38
C THR A 351 5.33 -9.97 4.72
N SER A 352 6.43 -9.24 4.81
CA SER A 352 7.22 -9.05 6.03
C SER A 352 6.77 -7.76 6.71
N HIS A 353 5.69 -7.83 7.50
CA HIS A 353 5.21 -6.65 8.24
C HIS A 353 6.32 -6.01 9.07
N PHE A 354 6.25 -4.70 9.27
CA PHE A 354 7.34 -3.91 9.85
C PHE A 354 7.84 -4.46 11.19
N ASP A 355 6.97 -5.06 11.99
CA ASP A 355 7.27 -5.66 13.29
C ASP A 355 8.08 -6.96 13.17
N LEU A 356 7.64 -7.91 12.35
CA LEU A 356 8.38 -9.15 12.08
C LEU A 356 9.70 -8.85 11.36
N PHE A 357 9.69 -7.90 10.42
CA PHE A 357 10.89 -7.41 9.75
C PHE A 357 11.87 -6.84 10.78
N SER A 358 11.39 -6.00 11.71
CA SER A 358 12.22 -5.42 12.78
C SER A 358 12.88 -6.51 13.60
N TYR A 359 12.10 -7.51 14.01
CA TYR A 359 12.63 -8.59 14.82
C TYR A 359 13.68 -9.41 14.09
N LYS A 360 13.35 -9.89 12.89
CA LYS A 360 14.18 -10.89 12.24
C LYS A 360 15.52 -10.31 11.76
N TYR A 361 15.53 -9.07 11.29
CA TYR A 361 16.75 -8.43 10.79
C TYR A 361 17.56 -7.70 11.86
N PHE A 362 16.92 -7.19 12.91
CA PHE A 362 17.58 -6.30 13.87
C PHE A 362 17.56 -6.83 15.32
N GLY A 363 16.80 -7.89 15.60
CA GLY A 363 16.56 -8.37 16.96
C GLY A 363 15.68 -7.40 17.76
N PHE A 364 15.55 -7.64 19.07
CA PHE A 364 14.64 -6.87 19.93
C PHE A 364 15.00 -5.38 20.05
N ALA A 365 16.20 -5.06 20.59
CA ALA A 365 16.54 -3.67 20.92
C ALA A 365 16.77 -2.79 19.67
N PRO A 366 17.58 -3.20 18.67
CA PRO A 366 17.70 -2.44 17.43
C PRO A 366 16.39 -2.45 16.58
N GLY A 367 15.54 -3.48 16.74
CA GLY A 367 14.18 -3.50 16.17
C GLY A 367 13.27 -2.40 16.73
N LEU A 368 13.36 -2.09 18.03
CA LEU A 368 12.63 -0.95 18.62
C LEU A 368 13.05 0.39 17.99
N LEU A 369 14.35 0.55 17.72
CA LEU A 369 14.86 1.74 17.04
C LEU A 369 14.31 1.83 15.62
N PHE A 370 14.23 0.71 14.89
CA PHE A 370 13.62 0.68 13.57
C PHE A 370 12.12 1.07 13.61
N ALA A 371 11.35 0.51 14.55
CA ALA A 371 9.95 0.88 14.74
C ALA A 371 9.77 2.37 15.08
N ALA A 372 10.68 2.94 15.88
CA ALA A 372 10.71 4.37 16.18
C ALA A 372 11.01 5.23 14.93
N LEU A 373 11.98 4.83 14.11
CA LEU A 373 12.31 5.49 12.84
C LEU A 373 11.12 5.48 11.87
N MET A 374 10.41 4.35 11.79
CA MET A 374 9.16 4.22 11.03
C MET A 374 8.09 5.20 11.52
N GLY A 375 7.87 5.29 12.84
CA GLY A 375 6.92 6.24 13.44
C GLY A 375 7.28 7.69 13.12
N TRP A 376 8.56 8.06 13.25
CA TRP A 376 9.07 9.38 12.90
C TRP A 376 8.89 9.70 11.40
N PHE A 377 9.18 8.75 10.53
CA PHE A 377 9.05 8.90 9.08
C PHE A 377 7.60 9.16 8.68
N PHE A 378 6.66 8.36 9.17
CA PHE A 378 5.23 8.53 8.91
C PHE A 378 4.71 9.87 9.44
N ALA A 379 5.14 10.27 10.64
CA ALA A 379 4.80 11.58 11.19
C ALA A 379 5.30 12.72 10.28
N SER A 380 6.47 12.54 9.67
CA SER A 380 7.07 13.50 8.74
C SER A 380 6.33 13.58 7.40
N VAL A 381 5.95 12.46 6.80
CA VAL A 381 5.14 12.45 5.56
C VAL A 381 3.74 13.01 5.82
N SER A 382 3.10 12.67 6.95
CA SER A 382 1.79 13.21 7.33
C SER A 382 1.79 14.74 7.51
N ALA A 383 2.97 15.33 7.79
CA ALA A 383 3.09 16.78 7.93
C ALA A 383 2.88 17.52 6.61
N LEU A 384 3.09 16.85 5.46
CA LEU A 384 2.84 17.42 4.14
C LEU A 384 1.37 17.86 3.98
N GLY A 385 0.42 16.98 4.36
CA GLY A 385 -1.00 17.32 4.29
C GLY A 385 -1.41 18.48 5.21
N ARG A 386 -0.73 18.64 6.35
CA ARG A 386 -1.03 19.68 7.35
C ARG A 386 -0.40 21.04 7.02
N LEU A 387 0.81 21.04 6.45
CA LEU A 387 1.57 22.27 6.14
C LEU A 387 1.29 22.82 4.74
N GLY A 388 0.70 22.00 3.86
CA GLY A 388 0.50 22.31 2.44
C GLY A 388 -0.73 23.11 2.05
N GLY A 389 -1.57 23.57 3.00
CA GLY A 389 -2.92 24.08 2.71
C GLY A 389 -3.03 25.30 1.78
N LYS A 390 -1.93 25.98 1.45
CA LYS A 390 -1.88 27.11 0.50
C LYS A 390 -1.20 26.76 -0.83
N GLN A 391 -0.71 25.53 -0.98
CA GLN A 391 0.03 25.11 -2.16
C GLN A 391 -0.90 24.71 -3.30
N GLY A 392 -0.39 24.69 -4.54
CA GLY A 392 -1.17 24.34 -5.73
C GLY A 392 -1.58 22.86 -5.82
N PRO A 393 -2.39 22.50 -6.83
CA PRO A 393 -2.89 21.13 -7.05
C PRO A 393 -1.76 20.11 -7.22
N TYR A 394 -0.63 20.51 -7.79
CA TYR A 394 0.57 19.68 -7.93
C TYR A 394 1.09 19.19 -6.57
N TYR A 395 1.23 20.09 -5.59
CA TYR A 395 1.66 19.74 -4.24
C TYR A 395 0.68 18.76 -3.57
N ALA A 396 -0.62 19.01 -3.70
CA ALA A 396 -1.64 18.17 -3.11
C ALA A 396 -1.62 16.75 -3.70
N ALA A 397 -1.46 16.61 -5.01
CA ALA A 397 -1.33 15.32 -5.67
C ALA A 397 -0.05 14.59 -5.27
N LEU A 398 1.09 15.28 -5.21
CA LEU A 398 2.38 14.70 -4.82
C LEU A 398 2.38 14.25 -3.35
N SER A 399 1.84 15.06 -2.45
CA SER A 399 1.71 14.71 -1.03
C SER A 399 0.78 13.52 -0.81
N ALA A 400 -0.29 13.40 -1.60
CA ALA A 400 -1.16 12.23 -1.58
C ALA A 400 -0.46 10.95 -2.07
N ALA A 401 0.28 11.05 -3.19
CA ALA A 401 1.05 9.92 -3.70
C ALA A 401 2.11 9.45 -2.69
N LEU A 402 2.85 10.38 -2.07
CA LEU A 402 3.81 10.09 -1.02
C LEU A 402 3.16 9.46 0.21
N TRP A 403 2.01 9.98 0.67
CA TRP A 403 1.30 9.42 1.82
C TRP A 403 0.84 7.98 1.56
N VAL A 404 0.12 7.73 0.47
CA VAL A 404 -0.39 6.40 0.14
C VAL A 404 0.75 5.39 -0.03
N ARG A 405 1.84 5.75 -0.73
CA ARG A 405 2.99 4.85 -0.90
C ARG A 405 3.79 4.64 0.38
N SER A 406 3.91 5.67 1.23
CA SER A 406 4.59 5.51 2.52
C SER A 406 3.92 4.48 3.42
N ILE A 407 2.58 4.36 3.36
CA ILE A 407 1.84 3.41 4.19
C ILE A 407 2.17 1.95 3.86
N ALA A 408 2.54 1.65 2.61
CA ALA A 408 2.98 0.32 2.21
C ALA A 408 4.20 -0.16 3.02
N MET A 409 5.01 0.75 3.58
CA MET A 409 6.13 0.40 4.45
C MET A 409 5.71 -0.31 5.75
N LEU A 410 4.44 -0.20 6.17
CA LEU A 410 3.94 -0.99 7.30
C LEU A 410 3.80 -2.47 6.92
N LEU A 411 3.39 -2.76 5.69
CA LEU A 411 3.22 -4.13 5.21
C LEU A 411 4.52 -4.76 4.76
N GLU A 412 5.37 -3.98 4.08
CA GLU A 412 6.66 -4.42 3.56
C GLU A 412 7.63 -3.21 3.55
N PRO A 413 8.47 -3.05 4.58
CA PRO A 413 9.29 -1.86 4.75
C PRO A 413 10.24 -1.57 3.59
N THR A 414 10.82 -2.61 3.00
CA THR A 414 11.81 -2.52 1.92
C THR A 414 11.17 -2.02 0.63
N VAL A 415 10.06 -2.63 0.22
CA VAL A 415 9.28 -2.25 -0.97
C VAL A 415 8.64 -0.88 -0.79
N GLY A 416 8.08 -0.58 0.38
CA GLY A 416 7.49 0.72 0.65
C GLY A 416 8.52 1.86 0.59
N LEU A 417 9.73 1.65 1.13
CA LEU A 417 10.81 2.63 1.05
C LEU A 417 11.20 2.88 -0.42
N ALA A 418 11.30 1.81 -1.20
CA ALA A 418 11.61 1.87 -2.61
C ALA A 418 10.58 2.70 -3.39
N TYR A 419 9.28 2.54 -3.10
CA TYR A 419 8.22 3.36 -3.71
C TYR A 419 8.31 4.84 -3.34
N VAL A 420 8.65 5.17 -2.09
CA VAL A 420 8.83 6.58 -1.71
C VAL A 420 10.05 7.17 -2.43
N LEU A 421 11.17 6.44 -2.47
CA LEU A 421 12.37 6.89 -3.17
C LEU A 421 12.13 7.06 -4.68
N ASP A 422 11.35 6.18 -5.32
CA ASP A 422 10.95 6.35 -6.73
C ASP A 422 10.24 7.68 -6.95
N ILE A 423 9.27 8.02 -6.11
CA ILE A 423 8.56 9.30 -6.21
C ILE A 423 9.55 10.46 -6.04
N PHE A 424 10.46 10.38 -5.07
CA PHE A 424 11.47 11.43 -4.89
C PHE A 424 12.36 11.59 -6.12
N ILE A 425 12.92 10.50 -6.65
CA ILE A 425 13.84 10.55 -7.79
C ILE A 425 13.10 11.04 -9.04
N LEU A 426 11.95 10.46 -9.37
CA LEU A 426 11.21 10.78 -10.58
C LEU A 426 10.73 12.24 -10.59
N PHE A 427 10.14 12.70 -9.49
CA PHE A 427 9.64 14.07 -9.43
C PHE A 427 10.77 15.11 -9.32
N PHE A 428 11.91 14.75 -8.74
CA PHE A 428 13.12 15.58 -8.78
C PHE A 428 13.63 15.74 -10.22
N VAL A 429 13.72 14.64 -10.97
CA VAL A 429 14.10 14.66 -12.39
C VAL A 429 13.12 15.50 -13.22
N VAL A 430 11.81 15.29 -13.04
CA VAL A 430 10.77 16.09 -13.72
C VAL A 430 10.90 17.58 -13.39
N ASN A 431 11.17 17.92 -12.12
CA ASN A 431 11.35 19.31 -11.71
C ASN A 431 12.59 19.94 -12.35
N ILE A 432 13.73 19.23 -12.40
CA ILE A 432 14.94 19.68 -13.09
C ILE A 432 14.66 19.94 -14.56
N PHE A 433 14.04 18.99 -15.27
CA PHE A 433 13.67 19.18 -16.68
C PHE A 433 12.73 20.39 -16.86
N GLY A 434 11.74 20.55 -15.99
CA GLY A 434 10.84 21.71 -16.01
C GLY A 434 11.58 23.03 -15.79
N VAL A 435 12.60 23.06 -14.93
CA VAL A 435 13.47 24.23 -14.72
C VAL A 435 14.29 24.52 -15.98
N ILE A 436 14.93 23.51 -16.58
CA ILE A 436 15.73 23.66 -17.82
C ILE A 436 14.86 24.20 -18.96
N LEU A 437 13.66 23.64 -19.18
CA LEU A 437 12.74 24.09 -20.22
C LEU A 437 12.30 25.55 -20.02
N ARG A 438 12.09 25.98 -18.77
CA ARG A 438 11.78 27.39 -18.44
C ARG A 438 12.95 28.34 -18.69
N PHE A 439 14.18 27.90 -18.44
CA PHE A 439 15.37 28.71 -18.76
C PHE A 439 15.56 28.83 -20.27
N ALA A 440 15.39 27.73 -21.01
CA ALA A 440 15.47 27.73 -22.47
C ALA A 440 14.40 28.63 -23.12
N SER A 441 13.17 28.62 -22.59
CA SER A 441 12.10 29.47 -23.14
C SER A 441 12.30 30.96 -22.84
N LYS A 442 12.89 31.32 -21.69
CA LYS A 442 13.27 32.71 -21.37
C LYS A 442 14.42 33.23 -22.24
N GLY A 443 15.30 32.35 -22.73
CA GLY A 443 16.37 32.71 -23.68
C GLY A 443 15.88 33.09 -25.07
N ASN A 444 14.72 32.57 -25.50
CA ASN A 444 14.15 32.83 -26.83
C ASN A 444 13.19 34.02 -26.90
N VAL A 445 12.95 34.74 -25.80
CA VAL A 445 12.15 35.98 -25.79
C VAL A 445 13.08 37.20 -25.70
N ARG A 446 13.93 37.33 -26.72
CA ARG A 446 14.51 38.60 -27.19
C ARG A 446 14.42 38.62 -28.72
N VAL A 447 13.20 38.60 -29.25
CA VAL A 447 12.94 39.28 -30.52
C VAL A 447 12.33 40.60 -30.11
N VAL A 448 13.21 41.58 -29.97
CA VAL A 448 12.96 42.96 -29.60
C VAL A 448 12.47 43.69 -30.86
N VAL A 449 11.27 44.26 -30.73
CA VAL A 449 10.62 45.34 -31.50
C VAL A 449 10.27 45.03 -32.96
#